data_AF-A0AA88XV62-F1
#
_entry.id   AF-A0AA88XV62-F1
#
_cell.length_a   1.000
_cell.length_b   1.000
_cell.length_c   1.000
_cell.angle_alpha   90.00
_cell.angle_beta   90.00
_cell.angle_gamma   90.00
#
_symmetry.space_group_name_H-M   'P 1'
#
loop_
_entity.id
_entity.type
_entity.pdbx_description
1 polymer ?
#
loop_
_entity_poly.entity_id
_entity_poly.type
_entity_poly.pdbx_seq_one_letter_code
_entity_poly.pdbx_strand_id
1 'polypeptide(L)'
;MEGETSPQFDSSGHVTSTDEKGTLISDLRTMIHDAQQHNLFVFPCLWNAAVKQNFHQRLDGLIKDTSKLQSYIDHALIPMVKALKNETALGGWDIMNEPGGEMIQNVFSSDPCQDTRFLDNSGAGWAGHLYKAAEFQRFVNWQADAIKRTDPDALVTLGVWSGRPNMDKFGWRNIYKDSCLKHVGGRPMHEFSELGLDKPVVIGEFREREGAGMTINQLYDYTYLHGYAGAWGWSEKDGNMQNLMQGMEHIKNYNDQTKGGVIRVAL
;
A
#
# COMPACT_ATOMS: atom_id res chain seq x y z
N MET A 1 8.36 -5.61 -0.32
CA MET A 1 9.43 -6.64 -0.20
C MET A 1 9.30 -7.36 1.16
N GLU A 2 9.94 -8.52 1.36
CA GLU A 2 9.96 -9.23 2.67
C GLU A 2 11.28 -9.04 3.45
N GLY A 3 12.04 -7.97 3.16
CA GLY A 3 13.30 -7.69 3.83
C GLY A 3 14.50 -8.49 3.29
N GLU A 4 14.45 -8.96 2.04
CA GLU A 4 15.53 -9.80 1.46
C GLU A 4 16.85 -9.04 1.26
N THR A 5 16.80 -7.91 0.55
CA THR A 5 17.96 -7.08 0.21
C THR A 5 17.93 -5.69 0.85
N SER A 6 16.74 -5.22 1.22
CA SER A 6 16.50 -3.95 1.89
C SER A 6 15.34 -4.11 2.87
N PRO A 7 15.41 -3.53 4.08
CA PRO A 7 16.51 -2.72 4.61
C PRO A 7 17.71 -3.57 5.11
N GLN A 8 18.77 -2.92 5.59
CA GLN A 8 19.88 -3.62 6.24
C GLN A 8 19.56 -3.90 7.71
N PHE A 9 19.78 -5.15 8.15
CA PHE A 9 19.55 -5.59 9.53
C PHE A 9 20.87 -5.96 10.21
N ASP A 10 20.97 -5.67 11.51
CA ASP A 10 22.01 -6.22 12.37
C ASP A 10 21.68 -7.65 12.84
N SER A 11 22.58 -8.26 13.63
CA SER A 11 22.42 -9.62 14.14
C SER A 11 21.27 -9.78 15.14
N SER A 12 20.77 -8.70 15.72
CA SER A 12 19.61 -8.69 16.62
C SER A 12 18.28 -8.49 15.89
N GLY A 13 18.33 -8.19 14.59
CA GLY A 13 17.19 -7.91 13.75
C GLY A 13 16.70 -6.47 13.82
N HIS A 14 17.50 -5.54 14.35
CA HIS A 14 17.24 -4.11 14.22
C HIS A 14 17.76 -3.61 12.87
N VAL A 15 17.07 -2.64 12.30
CA VAL A 15 17.47 -2.00 11.05
C VAL A 15 18.54 -0.95 11.34
N THR A 16 19.59 -0.92 10.53
CA THR A 16 20.73 0.01 10.69
C THR A 16 20.85 1.01 9.55
N SER A 17 20.32 0.69 8.36
CA SER A 17 20.30 1.57 7.18
C SER A 17 19.25 1.12 6.16
N THR A 18 19.01 1.95 5.14
CA THR A 18 18.12 1.63 4.01
C THR A 18 18.55 0.41 3.22
N ASP A 19 19.85 0.17 3.12
CA ASP A 19 20.46 -0.95 2.41
C ASP A 19 21.95 -1.03 2.79
N GLU A 20 22.58 -2.17 2.50
CA GLU A 20 24.00 -2.40 2.82
C GLU A 20 24.95 -1.43 2.12
N LYS A 21 24.61 -1.02 0.89
CA LYS A 21 25.47 -0.19 0.02
C LYS A 21 25.23 1.31 0.18
N GLY A 22 24.16 1.71 0.87
CA GLY A 22 23.74 3.11 1.00
C GLY A 22 23.26 3.74 -0.31
N THR A 23 22.76 2.93 -1.24
CA THR A 23 22.38 3.34 -2.60
C THR A 23 20.87 3.48 -2.81
N LEU A 24 20.03 2.93 -1.93
CA LEU A 24 18.59 2.86 -2.17
C LEU A 24 17.96 4.24 -2.44
N ILE A 25 18.35 5.25 -1.67
CA ILE A 25 17.80 6.61 -1.82
C ILE A 25 18.20 7.22 -3.17
N SER A 26 19.45 7.07 -3.61
CA SER A 26 19.89 7.58 -4.92
C SER A 26 19.25 6.83 -6.08
N ASP A 27 19.04 5.52 -5.92
CA ASP A 27 18.42 4.68 -6.95
C ASP A 27 16.94 5.03 -7.11
N LEU A 28 16.22 5.17 -5.99
CA LEU A 28 14.83 5.64 -6.00
C LEU A 28 14.71 7.05 -6.58
N ARG A 29 15.60 7.98 -6.22
CA ARG A 29 15.60 9.33 -6.82
C ARG A 29 15.79 9.28 -8.33
N THR A 30 16.71 8.45 -8.80
CA THR A 30 16.97 8.31 -10.24
C THR A 30 15.73 7.80 -10.97
N MET A 31 15.06 6.77 -10.43
CA MET A 31 13.80 6.26 -10.98
C MET A 31 12.68 7.32 -10.97
N ILE A 32 12.55 8.09 -9.89
CA ILE A 32 11.51 9.13 -9.76
C ILE A 32 11.79 10.28 -10.74
N HIS A 33 13.04 10.70 -10.89
CA HIS A 33 13.42 11.72 -11.87
C HIS A 33 13.11 11.27 -13.30
N ASP A 34 13.43 10.02 -13.67
CA ASP A 34 13.08 9.47 -14.97
C ASP A 34 11.56 9.46 -15.16
N ALA A 35 10.80 9.01 -14.15
CA ALA A 35 9.34 9.05 -14.19
C ALA A 35 8.79 10.48 -14.40
N GLN A 36 9.41 11.49 -13.78
CA GLN A 36 9.04 12.89 -13.97
C GLN A 36 9.23 13.35 -15.42
N GLN A 37 10.33 12.96 -16.09
CA GLN A 37 10.54 13.26 -17.51
C GLN A 37 9.45 12.68 -18.42
N HIS A 38 8.73 11.67 -17.94
CA HIS A 38 7.62 11.01 -18.62
C HIS A 38 6.23 11.40 -18.08
N ASN A 39 6.13 12.37 -17.16
CA ASN A 39 4.90 12.77 -16.48
C ASN A 39 4.20 11.60 -15.76
N LEU A 40 4.98 10.70 -15.17
CA LEU A 40 4.50 9.53 -14.43
C LEU A 40 4.70 9.74 -12.94
N PHE A 41 3.67 9.42 -12.16
CA PHE A 41 3.80 9.31 -10.70
C PHE A 41 4.28 7.91 -10.31
N VAL A 42 5.10 7.85 -9.27
CA VAL A 42 5.61 6.60 -8.67
C VAL A 42 5.06 6.45 -7.26
N PHE A 43 4.58 5.25 -6.94
CA PHE A 43 4.14 4.84 -5.60
C PHE A 43 4.97 3.64 -5.13
N PRO A 44 6.05 3.84 -4.36
CA PRO A 44 6.84 2.73 -3.82
C PRO A 44 6.03 1.93 -2.79
N CYS A 45 5.95 0.61 -2.98
CA CYS A 45 5.39 -0.32 -2.00
C CYS A 45 6.50 -0.91 -1.11
N LEU A 46 6.47 -0.59 0.18
CA LEU A 46 7.56 -0.90 1.11
C LEU A 46 7.63 -2.40 1.42
N TRP A 47 6.51 -2.98 1.86
CA TRP A 47 6.45 -4.35 2.36
C TRP A 47 5.53 -5.23 1.53
N ASN A 48 5.69 -6.56 1.63
CA ASN A 48 4.80 -7.51 0.98
C ASN A 48 4.44 -8.61 1.98
N ALA A 49 3.15 -8.90 2.11
CA ALA A 49 2.61 -9.97 2.94
C ALA A 49 1.79 -10.99 2.11
N ALA A 50 1.84 -10.91 0.77
CA ALA A 50 1.17 -11.85 -0.12
C ALA A 50 1.91 -13.20 -0.25
N VAL A 51 3.18 -13.24 0.10
CA VAL A 51 4.05 -14.41 0.03
C VAL A 51 4.96 -14.45 1.24
N LYS A 52 5.42 -15.66 1.58
CA LYS A 52 6.36 -15.91 2.67
C LYS A 52 7.64 -16.58 2.14
N GLN A 53 8.71 -15.81 1.99
CA GLN A 53 9.98 -16.26 1.40
C GLN A 53 11.07 -16.56 2.45
N ASN A 54 12.30 -16.81 1.99
CA ASN A 54 13.41 -17.32 2.81
C ASN A 54 13.92 -16.34 3.87
N PHE A 55 13.62 -15.04 3.74
CA PHE A 55 14.05 -13.99 4.67
C PHE A 55 12.92 -13.42 5.53
N HIS A 56 11.75 -14.06 5.50
CA HIS A 56 10.54 -13.60 6.17
C HIS A 56 10.72 -13.28 7.67
N GLN A 57 11.66 -13.94 8.36
CA GLN A 57 11.98 -13.66 9.77
C GLN A 57 12.34 -12.20 10.04
N ARG A 58 12.82 -11.48 9.02
CA ARG A 58 13.13 -10.04 9.12
C ARG A 58 11.85 -9.22 9.19
N LEU A 59 10.92 -9.43 8.26
CA LEU A 59 9.60 -8.79 8.29
C LEU A 59 8.81 -9.21 9.54
N ASP A 60 8.81 -10.50 9.90
CA ASP A 60 8.19 -11.01 11.13
C ASP A 60 8.67 -10.26 12.37
N GLY A 61 9.99 -10.02 12.47
CA GLY A 61 10.59 -9.23 13.53
C GLY A 61 10.03 -7.81 13.59
N LEU A 62 9.88 -7.12 12.47
CA LEU A 62 9.32 -5.77 12.41
C LEU A 62 7.82 -5.75 12.71
N ILE A 63 7.07 -6.78 12.30
CA ILE A 63 5.64 -6.86 12.60
C ILE A 63 5.42 -7.10 14.09
N LYS A 64 6.16 -8.01 14.73
CA LYS A 64 5.93 -8.44 16.12
C LYS A 64 6.61 -7.58 17.17
N ASP A 65 7.79 -7.03 16.88
CA ASP A 65 8.62 -6.30 17.85
C ASP A 65 8.67 -4.81 17.53
N THR A 66 8.07 -4.00 18.41
CA THR A 66 8.02 -2.54 18.23
C THR A 66 9.39 -1.87 18.29
N SER A 67 10.37 -2.45 18.98
CA SER A 67 11.74 -1.90 19.00
C SER A 67 12.42 -2.05 17.64
N LYS A 68 12.22 -3.20 16.98
CA LYS A 68 12.72 -3.44 15.63
C LYS A 68 11.98 -2.58 14.61
N LEU A 69 10.65 -2.47 14.70
CA LEU A 69 9.88 -1.55 13.85
C LEU A 69 10.37 -0.10 14.00
N GLN A 70 10.63 0.34 15.23
CA GLN A 70 11.13 1.69 15.49
C GLN A 70 12.51 1.90 14.85
N SER A 71 13.41 0.90 14.92
CA SER A 71 14.70 0.99 14.23
C SER A 71 14.55 1.11 12.71
N TYR A 72 13.58 0.42 12.09
CA TYR A 72 13.27 0.59 10.67
C TYR A 72 12.81 2.03 10.37
N ILE A 73 11.91 2.55 11.21
CA ILE A 73 11.39 3.90 11.08
C ILE A 73 12.53 4.92 11.13
N ASP A 74 13.41 4.80 12.11
CA ASP A 74 14.45 5.79 12.39
C ASP A 74 15.62 5.71 11.41
N HIS A 75 16.03 4.49 11.02
CA HIS A 75 17.26 4.27 10.25
C HIS A 75 17.03 4.04 8.75
N ALA A 76 15.80 3.80 8.31
CA ALA A 76 15.49 3.61 6.90
C ALA A 76 14.34 4.51 6.41
N LEU A 77 13.15 4.41 7.01
CA LEU A 77 11.96 5.09 6.50
C LEU A 77 12.07 6.63 6.56
N ILE A 78 12.38 7.20 7.73
CA ILE A 78 12.50 8.65 7.90
C ILE A 78 13.61 9.23 7.01
N PRO A 79 14.84 8.66 6.95
CA PRO A 79 15.86 9.12 6.01
C PRO A 79 15.40 9.15 4.56
N MET A 80 14.69 8.10 4.12
CA MET A 80 14.20 7.95 2.76
C MET A 80 13.10 8.97 2.44
N VAL A 81 12.10 9.13 3.32
CA VAL A 81 11.04 10.16 3.16
C VAL A 81 11.63 11.56 3.15
N LYS A 82 12.53 11.88 4.10
CA LYS A 82 13.16 13.20 4.18
C LYS A 82 13.96 13.55 2.93
N ALA A 83 14.60 12.56 2.32
CA ALA A 83 15.41 12.76 1.12
C ALA A 83 14.56 12.91 -0.15
N LEU A 84 13.38 12.29 -0.21
CA LEU A 84 12.57 12.20 -1.44
C LEU A 84 11.30 13.06 -1.42
N LYS A 85 10.96 13.71 -0.31
CA LYS A 85 9.73 14.51 -0.17
C LYS A 85 9.53 15.66 -1.17
N ASN A 86 10.61 16.13 -1.79
CA ASN A 86 10.54 17.22 -2.78
C ASN A 86 10.52 16.71 -4.23
N GLU A 87 10.54 15.39 -4.44
CA GLU A 87 10.50 14.80 -5.78
C GLU A 87 9.08 14.86 -6.34
N THR A 88 8.84 15.65 -7.39
CA THR A 88 7.48 15.92 -7.90
C THR A 88 6.75 14.67 -8.40
N ALA A 89 7.49 13.72 -8.97
CA ALA A 89 6.94 12.46 -9.45
C ALA A 89 6.73 11.41 -8.34
N LEU A 90 7.09 11.69 -7.08
CA LEU A 90 6.72 10.82 -5.97
C LEU A 90 5.22 11.02 -5.64
N GLY A 91 4.37 10.11 -6.12
CA GLY A 91 2.92 10.21 -5.93
C GLY A 91 2.47 9.89 -4.51
N GLY A 92 3.21 9.03 -3.80
CA GLY A 92 2.91 8.63 -2.43
C GLY A 92 3.64 7.35 -2.03
N TRP A 93 3.30 6.83 -0.85
CA TRP A 93 3.90 5.63 -0.28
C TRP A 93 2.84 4.56 -0.02
N ASP A 94 3.04 3.34 -0.50
CA ASP A 94 2.25 2.18 -0.11
C ASP A 94 2.99 1.40 0.98
N ILE A 95 2.37 1.25 2.16
CA ILE A 95 3.05 0.63 3.29
C ILE A 95 3.27 -0.87 3.06
N MET A 96 2.26 -1.57 2.55
CA MET A 96 2.32 -3.02 2.46
C MET A 96 1.33 -3.55 1.44
N ASN A 97 1.85 -4.36 0.53
CA ASN A 97 1.05 -5.19 -0.34
C ASN A 97 0.42 -6.35 0.44
N GLU A 98 -0.90 -6.44 0.36
CA GLU A 98 -1.76 -7.54 0.80
C GLU A 98 -1.48 -8.11 2.20
N PRO A 99 -1.65 -7.31 3.28
CA PRO A 99 -1.56 -7.81 4.67
C PRO A 99 -2.47 -9.01 4.96
N GLY A 100 -3.54 -9.18 4.17
CA GLY A 100 -4.43 -10.32 4.26
C GLY A 100 -3.77 -11.66 3.98
N GLY A 101 -2.63 -11.71 3.27
CA GLY A 101 -1.94 -12.96 2.94
C GLY A 101 -1.45 -13.69 4.18
N GLU A 102 -1.10 -12.97 5.24
CA GLU A 102 -0.53 -13.54 6.47
C GLU A 102 -1.42 -13.33 7.71
N MET A 103 -2.66 -12.88 7.49
CA MET A 103 -3.59 -12.54 8.56
C MET A 103 -4.33 -13.78 9.12
N ILE A 104 -4.46 -13.82 10.44
CA ILE A 104 -5.33 -14.79 11.12
C ILE A 104 -6.80 -14.36 10.96
N GLN A 105 -7.56 -15.12 10.18
CA GLN A 105 -9.00 -14.94 10.00
C GLN A 105 -9.83 -15.66 11.08
N ASN A 106 -11.13 -15.34 11.13
CA ASN A 106 -12.10 -15.99 12.02
C ASN A 106 -11.80 -15.87 13.52
N VAL A 107 -11.25 -14.71 13.93
CA VAL A 107 -10.99 -14.42 15.35
C VAL A 107 -12.05 -13.48 15.89
N PHE A 108 -12.75 -13.91 16.94
CA PHE A 108 -13.64 -13.04 17.70
C PHE A 108 -12.85 -11.98 18.46
N SER A 109 -13.33 -10.74 18.43
CA SER A 109 -12.92 -9.70 19.36
C SER A 109 -14.13 -8.86 19.77
N SER A 110 -14.15 -8.40 21.02
CA SER A 110 -15.10 -7.39 21.46
C SER A 110 -14.79 -6.01 20.89
N ASP A 111 -13.55 -5.77 20.46
CA ASP A 111 -13.17 -4.60 19.68
C ASP A 111 -13.46 -4.86 18.19
N PRO A 112 -14.40 -4.13 17.56
CA PRO A 112 -14.71 -4.29 16.15
C PRO A 112 -13.51 -4.08 15.22
N CYS A 113 -12.53 -3.25 15.59
CA CYS A 113 -11.34 -3.04 14.77
C CYS A 113 -10.46 -4.29 14.69
N GLN A 114 -10.58 -5.22 15.64
CA GLN A 114 -9.73 -6.41 15.73
C GLN A 114 -10.48 -7.73 15.45
N ASP A 115 -11.81 -7.71 15.35
CA ASP A 115 -12.58 -8.91 15.03
C ASP A 115 -12.50 -9.22 13.53
N THR A 116 -12.03 -10.44 13.21
CA THR A 116 -11.81 -10.91 11.84
C THR A 116 -12.77 -12.02 11.43
N ARG A 117 -13.91 -12.20 12.11
CA ARG A 117 -14.90 -13.23 11.75
C ARG A 117 -15.56 -12.99 10.40
N PHE A 118 -15.69 -11.73 9.99
CA PHE A 118 -16.18 -11.39 8.65
C PHE A 118 -15.23 -11.82 7.52
N LEU A 119 -13.99 -12.20 7.86
CA LEU A 119 -13.01 -12.76 6.92
C LEU A 119 -13.09 -14.29 6.85
N ASP A 120 -13.93 -14.96 7.63
CA ASP A 120 -14.06 -16.42 7.57
C ASP A 120 -14.39 -16.88 6.13
N ASN A 121 -13.70 -17.92 5.66
CA ASN A 121 -13.80 -18.43 4.30
C ASN A 121 -13.58 -17.38 3.19
N SER A 122 -12.81 -16.31 3.46
CA SER A 122 -12.47 -15.29 2.45
C SER A 122 -11.25 -15.64 1.61
N GLY A 123 -10.47 -16.64 2.02
CA GLY A 123 -9.15 -16.95 1.48
C GLY A 123 -8.01 -16.20 2.18
N ALA A 124 -8.28 -15.25 3.09
CA ALA A 124 -7.26 -14.60 3.89
C ALA A 124 -6.37 -15.62 4.63
N GLY A 125 -5.09 -15.28 4.77
CA GLY A 125 -4.11 -16.12 5.44
C GLY A 125 -3.48 -17.19 4.53
N TRP A 126 -3.57 -17.03 3.20
CA TRP A 126 -3.05 -18.00 2.23
C TRP A 126 -1.53 -18.19 2.27
N ALA A 127 -0.76 -17.18 2.69
CA ALA A 127 0.68 -17.25 2.93
C ALA A 127 1.01 -17.68 4.38
N GLY A 128 0.01 -17.74 5.26
CA GLY A 128 0.07 -18.29 6.60
C GLY A 128 -0.84 -17.57 7.59
N HIS A 129 -1.33 -18.25 8.61
CA HIS A 129 -2.08 -17.60 9.70
C HIS A 129 -1.09 -17.09 10.77
N LEU A 130 -0.38 -16.00 10.49
CA LEU A 130 0.79 -15.59 11.27
C LEU A 130 0.52 -14.43 12.22
N TYR A 131 -0.26 -13.44 11.79
CA TYR A 131 -0.43 -12.19 12.52
C TYR A 131 -1.90 -11.84 12.74
N LYS A 132 -2.18 -11.25 13.90
CA LYS A 132 -3.49 -10.67 14.21
C LYS A 132 -3.69 -9.38 13.40
N ALA A 133 -4.95 -9.01 13.15
CA ALA A 133 -5.30 -7.72 12.56
C ALA A 133 -4.62 -6.55 13.31
N ALA A 134 -4.54 -6.64 14.63
CA ALA A 134 -3.93 -5.61 15.47
C ALA A 134 -2.43 -5.38 15.21
N GLU A 135 -1.69 -6.43 14.84
CA GLU A 135 -0.26 -6.32 14.55
C GLU A 135 -0.04 -5.59 13.23
N PHE A 136 -0.83 -5.91 12.20
CA PHE A 136 -0.82 -5.16 10.93
C PHE A 136 -1.28 -3.71 11.11
N GLN A 137 -2.35 -3.47 11.88
CA GLN A 137 -2.84 -2.11 12.13
C GLN A 137 -1.78 -1.25 12.83
N ARG A 138 -1.09 -1.79 13.84
CA ARG A 138 0.03 -1.10 14.48
C ARG A 138 1.17 -0.84 13.50
N PHE A 139 1.57 -1.87 12.75
CA PHE A 139 2.65 -1.79 11.76
C PHE A 139 2.37 -0.68 10.73
N VAL A 140 1.15 -0.62 10.20
CA VAL A 140 0.71 0.42 9.25
C VAL A 140 0.63 1.79 9.91
N ASN A 141 -0.01 1.91 11.08
CA ASN A 141 -0.18 3.17 11.78
C ASN A 141 1.16 3.85 12.11
N TRP A 142 2.14 3.10 12.61
CA TRP A 142 3.44 3.67 13.00
C TRP A 142 4.24 4.21 11.81
N GLN A 143 4.19 3.52 10.67
CA GLN A 143 4.89 3.95 9.46
C GLN A 143 4.17 5.11 8.77
N ALA A 144 2.83 5.08 8.71
CA ALA A 144 2.04 6.18 8.18
C ALA A 144 2.25 7.48 8.97
N ASP A 145 2.25 7.39 10.30
CA ASP A 145 2.62 8.47 11.21
C ASP A 145 4.06 8.96 10.94
N ALA A 146 5.04 8.06 10.79
CA ALA A 146 6.42 8.44 10.47
C ALA A 146 6.58 9.21 9.16
N ILE A 147 5.91 8.75 8.10
CA ILE A 147 5.90 9.44 6.80
C ILE A 147 5.28 10.82 6.98
N LYS A 148 4.06 10.90 7.52
CA LYS A 148 3.31 12.16 7.63
C LYS A 148 3.94 13.19 8.57
N ARG A 149 4.63 12.76 9.62
CA ARG A 149 5.43 13.66 10.48
C ARG A 149 6.66 14.23 9.78
N THR A 150 7.21 13.48 8.83
CA THR A 150 8.43 13.87 8.09
C THR A 150 8.09 14.69 6.85
N ASP A 151 6.98 14.34 6.21
CA ASP A 151 6.39 14.98 5.04
C ASP A 151 4.86 15.02 5.21
N PRO A 152 4.29 16.12 5.72
CA PRO A 152 2.86 16.26 5.95
C PRO A 152 2.00 16.12 4.69
N ASP A 153 2.56 16.45 3.53
CA ASP A 153 1.86 16.46 2.25
C ASP A 153 1.87 15.08 1.57
N ALA A 154 2.81 14.20 1.95
CA ALA A 154 2.92 12.84 1.39
C ALA A 154 1.60 12.06 1.43
N LEU A 155 1.18 11.48 0.31
CA LEU A 155 0.09 10.51 0.33
C LEU A 155 0.59 9.16 0.86
N VAL A 156 -0.23 8.49 1.67
CA VAL A 156 0.04 7.16 2.21
C VAL A 156 -1.15 6.26 1.92
N THR A 157 -0.89 5.06 1.40
CA THR A 157 -1.90 4.07 1.05
C THR A 157 -1.54 2.68 1.60
N LEU A 158 -2.48 1.75 1.46
CA LEU A 158 -2.33 0.34 1.81
C LEU A 158 -3.03 -0.52 0.75
N GLY A 159 -2.26 -1.33 0.00
CA GLY A 159 -2.80 -2.30 -0.96
C GLY A 159 -3.42 -3.51 -0.25
N VAL A 160 -4.75 -3.57 -0.15
CA VAL A 160 -5.45 -4.76 0.40
C VAL A 160 -5.90 -5.70 -0.72
N TRP A 161 -5.87 -7.02 -0.47
CA TRP A 161 -6.22 -8.06 -1.45
C TRP A 161 -7.69 -8.05 -1.91
N SER A 162 -8.54 -7.40 -1.12
CA SER A 162 -10.00 -7.42 -1.31
C SER A 162 -10.64 -6.20 -0.68
N GLY A 163 -11.86 -5.86 -1.12
CA GLY A 163 -12.68 -4.86 -0.45
C GLY A 163 -13.14 -5.27 0.96
N ARG A 164 -13.10 -6.56 1.31
CA ARG A 164 -13.56 -7.08 2.62
C ARG A 164 -12.94 -6.36 3.83
N PRO A 165 -11.61 -6.25 3.98
CA PRO A 165 -11.00 -5.56 5.13
C PRO A 165 -11.01 -4.02 5.04
N ASN A 166 -11.53 -3.43 3.95
CA ASN A 166 -11.40 -2.00 3.66
C ASN A 166 -12.74 -1.32 3.35
N MET A 167 -13.86 -1.93 3.72
CA MET A 167 -15.21 -1.40 3.47
C MET A 167 -16.18 -1.80 4.57
N ASP A 168 -16.96 -0.83 5.09
CA ASP A 168 -18.02 -1.06 6.09
C ASP A 168 -19.39 -1.35 5.43
N LYS A 169 -19.41 -2.12 4.33
CA LYS A 169 -20.63 -2.51 3.59
C LYS A 169 -20.66 -4.03 3.37
N PHE A 170 -21.82 -4.57 2.96
CA PHE A 170 -21.98 -5.99 2.61
C PHE A 170 -21.67 -6.99 3.75
N GLY A 171 -21.80 -6.54 5.01
CA GLY A 171 -21.39 -7.34 6.17
C GLY A 171 -19.87 -7.41 6.39
N TRP A 172 -19.10 -6.64 5.62
CA TRP A 172 -17.66 -6.48 5.76
C TRP A 172 -17.32 -5.34 6.71
N ARG A 173 -16.01 -5.13 6.95
CA ARG A 173 -15.54 -4.09 7.85
C ARG A 173 -14.28 -3.43 7.31
N ASN A 174 -14.23 -2.11 7.37
CA ASN A 174 -13.00 -1.36 7.19
C ASN A 174 -12.20 -1.38 8.50
N ILE A 175 -11.22 -2.28 8.59
CA ILE A 175 -10.31 -2.37 9.74
C ILE A 175 -9.10 -1.42 9.61
N TYR A 176 -8.94 -0.74 8.47
CA TYR A 176 -7.85 0.20 8.21
C TYR A 176 -8.28 1.67 8.19
N LYS A 177 -9.55 1.97 8.54
CA LYS A 177 -10.01 3.35 8.73
C LYS A 177 -9.24 4.04 9.86
N ASP A 178 -9.17 5.37 9.78
CA ASP A 178 -8.37 6.20 10.70
C ASP A 178 -8.67 5.90 12.17
N SER A 179 -9.95 5.74 12.54
CA SER A 179 -10.34 5.40 13.91
C SER A 179 -9.73 4.07 14.39
N CYS A 180 -9.67 3.05 13.53
CA CYS A 180 -9.09 1.74 13.89
C CYS A 180 -7.56 1.80 13.94
N LEU A 181 -6.91 2.44 12.95
CA LEU A 181 -5.46 2.60 12.95
C LEU A 181 -4.97 3.40 14.16
N LYS A 182 -5.64 4.49 14.50
CA LYS A 182 -5.35 5.29 15.71
C LYS A 182 -5.60 4.50 16.98
N HIS A 183 -6.75 3.84 17.09
CA HIS A 183 -7.13 3.09 18.29
C HIS A 183 -6.13 1.98 18.60
N VAL A 184 -5.72 1.24 17.58
CA VAL A 184 -4.89 0.03 17.75
C VAL A 184 -3.40 0.35 17.75
N GLY A 185 -2.95 1.23 16.84
CA GLY A 185 -1.53 1.56 16.73
C GLY A 185 -1.05 2.63 17.72
N GLY A 186 -1.95 3.48 18.21
CA GLY A 186 -1.66 4.47 19.24
C GLY A 186 -0.85 5.68 18.77
N ARG A 187 -0.50 5.79 17.47
CA ARG A 187 0.10 6.99 16.90
C ARG A 187 -0.97 7.89 16.28
N PRO A 188 -0.75 9.22 16.27
CA PRO A 188 -1.61 10.13 15.53
C PRO A 188 -1.74 9.69 14.07
N MET A 189 -2.92 9.90 13.49
CA MET A 189 -3.11 9.92 12.04
C MET A 189 -3.63 11.31 11.69
N HIS A 190 -3.15 11.86 10.59
CA HIS A 190 -3.72 13.09 10.04
C HIS A 190 -5.14 12.76 9.58
N GLU A 191 -6.14 13.37 10.23
CA GLU A 191 -7.55 13.15 9.91
C GLU A 191 -7.87 13.77 8.56
N PHE A 192 -8.33 12.96 7.61
CA PHE A 192 -8.88 13.46 6.36
C PHE A 192 -10.27 14.10 6.59
N SER A 193 -10.94 13.73 7.69
CA SER A 193 -12.24 14.25 8.11
C SER A 193 -12.21 15.72 8.56
N GLU A 194 -11.09 16.21 9.12
CA GLU A 194 -10.86 17.65 9.40
C GLU A 194 -10.79 18.49 8.11
N LEU A 195 -10.63 17.83 6.94
CA LEU A 195 -10.65 18.41 5.60
C LEU A 195 -11.95 18.12 4.83
N GLY A 196 -12.93 17.42 5.44
CA GLY A 196 -14.25 17.14 4.85
C GLY A 196 -14.31 16.06 3.76
N LEU A 197 -13.39 15.08 3.76
CA LEU A 197 -13.29 14.05 2.72
C LEU A 197 -13.22 12.61 3.30
N ASP A 198 -13.87 11.64 2.63
CA ASP A 198 -13.93 10.21 3.02
C ASP A 198 -12.97 9.31 2.20
N LYS A 199 -11.73 9.78 1.97
CA LYS A 199 -10.58 9.16 1.26
C LYS A 199 -10.84 8.59 -0.16
N PRO A 200 -10.05 8.97 -1.18
CA PRO A 200 -10.12 8.34 -2.51
C PRO A 200 -9.79 6.84 -2.48
N VAL A 201 -10.41 6.06 -3.37
CA VAL A 201 -10.13 4.62 -3.53
C VAL A 201 -9.54 4.35 -4.91
N VAL A 202 -8.42 3.64 -4.94
CA VAL A 202 -7.75 3.16 -6.16
C VAL A 202 -7.98 1.65 -6.28
N ILE A 203 -8.30 1.15 -7.48
CA ILE A 203 -8.21 -0.28 -7.77
C ILE A 203 -6.74 -0.59 -8.07
N GLY A 204 -6.02 -1.01 -7.03
CA GLY A 204 -4.56 -1.15 -7.06
C GLY A 204 -4.04 -2.35 -7.86
N GLU A 205 -4.89 -3.35 -8.13
CA GLU A 205 -4.53 -4.52 -8.93
C GLU A 205 -5.76 -5.09 -9.66
N PHE A 206 -5.62 -5.35 -10.96
CA PHE A 206 -6.60 -6.10 -11.76
C PHE A 206 -5.99 -6.60 -13.07
N ARG A 207 -6.61 -7.59 -13.72
CA ARG A 207 -6.25 -8.03 -15.08
C ARG A 207 -7.42 -8.68 -15.80
N GLU A 208 -7.45 -8.56 -17.12
CA GLU A 208 -8.56 -9.04 -17.97
C GLU A 208 -8.91 -10.51 -17.72
N ARG A 209 -7.91 -11.38 -17.58
CA ARG A 209 -8.11 -12.83 -17.35
C ARG A 209 -8.91 -13.17 -16.08
N GLU A 210 -8.93 -12.26 -15.11
CA GLU A 210 -9.67 -12.36 -13.84
C GLU A 210 -10.79 -11.31 -13.74
N GLY A 211 -11.04 -10.56 -14.81
CA GLY A 211 -12.03 -9.48 -14.87
C GLY A 211 -13.47 -9.94 -15.08
N ALA A 212 -13.79 -11.20 -14.75
CA ALA A 212 -15.13 -11.78 -14.88
C ALA A 212 -15.77 -11.62 -16.29
N GLY A 213 -14.96 -11.71 -17.34
CA GLY A 213 -15.39 -11.59 -18.75
C GLY A 213 -15.41 -10.16 -19.29
N MET A 214 -15.09 -9.15 -18.49
CA MET A 214 -14.85 -7.79 -18.97
C MET A 214 -13.51 -7.71 -19.73
N THR A 215 -13.48 -6.94 -20.82
CA THR A 215 -12.23 -6.61 -21.51
C THR A 215 -11.41 -5.61 -20.69
N ILE A 216 -10.12 -5.48 -20.99
CA ILE A 216 -9.24 -4.53 -20.31
C ILE A 216 -9.76 -3.08 -20.43
N ASN A 217 -10.29 -2.70 -21.59
CA ASN A 217 -10.89 -1.38 -21.80
C ASN A 217 -12.11 -1.16 -20.91
N GLN A 218 -12.97 -2.18 -20.77
CA GLN A 218 -14.13 -2.11 -19.88
C GLN A 218 -13.73 -1.98 -18.42
N LEU A 219 -12.63 -2.63 -17.99
CA LEU A 219 -12.13 -2.51 -16.63
C LEU A 219 -11.61 -1.10 -16.34
N TYR A 220 -10.82 -0.51 -17.25
CA TYR A 220 -10.38 0.89 -17.13
C TYR A 220 -11.55 1.89 -17.23
N ASP A 221 -12.50 1.69 -18.15
CA ASP A 221 -13.72 2.53 -18.21
C ASP A 221 -14.53 2.45 -16.93
N TYR A 222 -14.72 1.24 -16.39
CA TYR A 222 -15.51 1.05 -15.18
C TYR A 222 -14.91 1.81 -14.01
N THR A 223 -13.60 1.67 -13.79
CA THR A 223 -12.91 2.41 -12.71
C THR A 223 -13.03 3.92 -12.91
N TYR A 224 -12.78 4.42 -14.13
CA TYR A 224 -12.86 5.84 -14.44
C TYR A 224 -14.27 6.43 -14.26
N LEU A 225 -15.32 5.69 -14.65
CA LEU A 225 -16.70 6.20 -14.69
C LEU A 225 -17.46 6.05 -13.36
N HIS A 226 -16.96 5.24 -12.42
CA HIS A 226 -17.69 4.85 -11.19
C HIS A 226 -17.06 5.37 -9.89
N GLY A 227 -16.30 6.48 -9.96
CA GLY A 227 -15.85 7.23 -8.80
C GLY A 227 -14.59 6.70 -8.10
N TYR A 228 -13.85 5.79 -8.75
CA TYR A 228 -12.51 5.43 -8.31
C TYR A 228 -11.51 6.51 -8.74
N ALA A 229 -10.46 6.67 -7.93
CA ALA A 229 -9.42 7.68 -8.16
C ALA A 229 -8.20 7.14 -8.93
N GLY A 230 -8.22 5.86 -9.30
CA GLY A 230 -7.14 5.24 -10.06
C GLY A 230 -7.37 3.76 -10.33
N ALA A 231 -6.61 3.24 -11.27
CA ALA A 231 -6.64 1.85 -11.71
C ALA A 231 -5.23 1.43 -12.14
N TRP A 232 -4.66 0.43 -11.46
CA TRP A 232 -3.34 -0.13 -11.79
C TRP A 232 -3.48 -1.59 -12.20
N GLY A 233 -3.11 -1.88 -13.45
CA GLY A 233 -3.17 -3.23 -14.01
C GLY A 233 -2.02 -4.11 -13.53
N TRP A 234 -2.32 -5.36 -13.18
CA TRP A 234 -1.34 -6.36 -12.77
C TRP A 234 -0.90 -7.24 -13.96
N SER A 235 0.36 -7.32 -14.30
CA SER A 235 1.47 -6.39 -14.04
C SER A 235 2.37 -6.39 -15.28
N GLU A 236 3.41 -5.55 -15.31
CA GLU A 236 4.36 -5.52 -16.43
C GLU A 236 5.12 -6.85 -16.60
N LYS A 237 5.47 -7.53 -15.49
CA LYS A 237 6.25 -8.78 -15.51
C LYS A 237 5.41 -10.05 -15.60
N ASP A 238 4.33 -10.13 -14.82
CA ASP A 238 3.53 -11.36 -14.67
C ASP A 238 2.17 -11.28 -15.36
N GLY A 239 1.83 -10.12 -15.90
CA GLY A 239 0.62 -9.89 -16.68
C GLY A 239 0.87 -9.93 -18.18
N ASN A 240 -0.10 -9.40 -18.93
CA ASN A 240 0.03 -9.18 -20.36
C ASN A 240 0.23 -7.68 -20.60
N MET A 241 1.48 -7.22 -20.65
CA MET A 241 1.79 -5.80 -20.81
C MET A 241 1.17 -5.19 -22.07
N GLN A 242 1.08 -5.95 -23.18
CA GLN A 242 0.42 -5.47 -24.39
C GLN A 242 -1.08 -5.19 -24.16
N ASN A 243 -1.78 -6.07 -23.45
CA ASN A 243 -3.17 -5.87 -23.07
C ASN A 243 -3.33 -4.69 -22.09
N LEU A 244 -2.44 -4.56 -21.10
CA LEU A 244 -2.46 -3.41 -20.18
C LEU A 244 -2.23 -2.08 -20.91
N MET A 245 -1.29 -2.04 -21.86
CA MET A 245 -1.07 -0.87 -22.71
C MET A 245 -2.30 -0.52 -23.55
N GLN A 246 -3.05 -1.51 -24.06
CA GLN A 246 -4.32 -1.25 -24.77
C GLN A 246 -5.33 -0.55 -23.87
N GLY A 247 -5.46 -0.99 -22.62
CA GLY A 247 -6.35 -0.35 -21.64
C GLY A 247 -5.92 1.07 -21.26
N MET A 248 -4.62 1.31 -21.04
CA MET A 248 -4.10 2.65 -20.75
C MET A 248 -4.25 3.59 -21.96
N GLU A 249 -4.00 3.10 -23.16
CA GLU A 249 -4.18 3.83 -24.42
C GLU A 249 -5.66 4.20 -24.66
N HIS A 250 -6.59 3.32 -24.28
CA HIS A 250 -8.03 3.55 -24.38
C HIS A 250 -8.48 4.77 -23.57
N ILE A 251 -7.98 4.94 -22.35
CA ILE A 251 -8.35 6.07 -21.47
C ILE A 251 -7.41 7.27 -21.55
N LYS A 252 -6.35 7.24 -22.38
CA LYS A 252 -5.22 8.20 -22.34
C LYS A 252 -5.62 9.68 -22.43
N ASN A 253 -6.74 9.97 -23.10
CA ASN A 253 -7.23 11.32 -23.36
C ASN A 253 -8.45 11.69 -22.51
N TYR A 254 -8.85 10.82 -21.58
CA TYR A 254 -9.98 11.10 -20.70
C TYR A 254 -9.67 12.28 -19.79
N ASN A 255 -10.63 13.20 -19.70
CA ASN A 255 -10.57 14.42 -18.90
C ASN A 255 -11.98 14.95 -18.57
N ASP A 256 -12.81 14.09 -18.00
CA ASP A 256 -14.12 14.45 -17.44
C ASP A 256 -13.99 14.68 -15.94
N GLN A 257 -14.04 15.95 -15.54
CA GLN A 257 -13.95 16.41 -14.15
C GLN A 257 -15.16 16.03 -13.29
N THR A 258 -16.22 15.47 -13.89
CA THR A 258 -17.37 14.90 -13.17
C THR A 258 -17.27 13.38 -12.97
N LYS A 259 -16.18 12.76 -13.47
CA LYS A 259 -15.88 11.33 -13.40
C LYS A 259 -14.51 11.13 -12.76
N GLY A 260 -13.62 10.34 -13.39
CA GLY A 260 -12.26 10.07 -12.91
C GLY A 260 -11.27 11.22 -13.11
N GLY A 261 -11.67 12.35 -13.68
CA GLY A 261 -10.80 13.51 -13.85
C GLY A 261 -9.80 13.38 -14.99
N VAL A 262 -8.66 14.05 -14.87
CA VAL A 262 -7.63 14.10 -15.92
C VAL A 262 -6.72 12.87 -15.84
N ILE A 263 -6.51 12.18 -16.97
CA ILE A 263 -5.53 11.08 -17.06
C ILE A 263 -4.15 11.60 -17.46
N ARG A 264 -4.08 12.45 -18.50
CA ARG A 264 -2.81 12.99 -18.99
C ARG A 264 -2.41 14.23 -18.20
N VAL A 265 -1.63 14.01 -17.14
CA VAL A 265 -1.07 15.08 -16.28
C VAL A 265 0.24 15.64 -16.83
N ALA A 266 0.63 16.82 -16.34
CA ALA A 266 1.94 17.42 -16.56
C ALA A 266 2.61 17.66 -15.20
N LEU A 267 3.84 17.19 -15.01
CA LEU A 267 4.62 17.28 -13.77
C LEU A 267 5.70 18.36 -13.83
#